data_AF-A0A3N4H510-F1
#
_entry.id   AF-A0A3N4H510-F1
#
_cell.length_a   1.000
_cell.length_b   1.000
_cell.length_c   1.000
_cell.angle_alpha   90.00
_cell.angle_beta   90.00
_cell.angle_gamma   90.00
#
_symmetry.space_group_name_H-M   'P 1'
#
loop_
_entity.id
_entity.type
_entity.pdbx_description
1 polymer ?
#
loop_
_entity_poly.entity_id
_entity_poly.type
_entity_poly.pdbx_seq_one_letter_code
_entity_poly.pdbx_strand_id
1 'polypeptide(L)' 'MDLKKNIRFKIGSENWEMPLGILLLILLIALILMVLGAFMGYYFGERQFQSTGWIDLTEWVSIAVIS' A
#
# COMPACT_ATOMS: atom_id res chain seq x y z
N MET A 1 25.03 14.32 11.14
CA MET A 1 24.81 14.12 9.68
C MET A 1 24.76 15.49 9.03
N ASP A 2 25.62 15.76 8.04
CA ASP A 2 25.58 17.00 7.26
C ASP A 2 24.40 17.00 6.29
N LEU A 3 23.23 17.39 6.81
CA LEU A 3 21.96 17.48 6.07
C LEU A 3 21.98 18.58 4.99
N LYS A 4 22.99 19.47 5.01
CA LYS A 4 23.21 20.55 4.04
C LYS A 4 24.10 20.16 2.87
N LYS A 5 24.58 18.92 2.80
CA LYS A 5 25.39 18.48 1.65
C LYS A 5 24.52 18.53 0.39
N ASN A 6 24.83 19.47 -0.51
CA ASN A 6 24.14 19.57 -1.79
C ASN A 6 24.64 18.43 -2.69
N ILE A 7 23.74 17.52 -3.05
CA ILE A 7 24.09 16.44 -3.96
C ILE A 7 23.73 16.92 -5.35
N ARG A 8 24.73 16.90 -6.24
CA ARG A 8 24.52 17.18 -7.65
C ARG A 8 24.39 15.84 -8.35
N PHE A 9 23.28 15.61 -9.01
CA PHE A 9 23.05 14.43 -9.83
C PHE A 9 22.78 14.86 -11.26
N LYS A 10 23.37 14.13 -12.21
CA LYS A 10 23.04 14.29 -13.62
C LYS A 10 21.93 13.31 -13.96
N ILE A 11 20.79 13.85 -14.38
CA ILE A 11 19.74 13.10 -15.04
C ILE A 11 19.67 13.62 -16.49
N GLY A 12 20.05 12.78 -17.44
CA GLY A 12 20.17 13.16 -18.85
C GLY A 12 21.24 14.24 -19.09
N SER A 13 20.86 15.35 -19.72
CA SER A 13 21.74 16.50 -19.99
C SER A 13 21.71 17.58 -18.91
N GLU A 14 20.83 17.49 -17.92
CA GLU A 14 20.65 18.53 -16.91
C GLU A 14 21.35 18.18 -15.60
N ASN A 15 22.06 19.16 -15.06
CA ASN A 15 22.66 19.08 -13.73
C ASN A 15 21.59 19.46 -12.71
N TRP A 16 21.04 18.47 -12.03
CA TRP A 16 20.08 18.68 -10.96
C TRP A 16 20.83 18.81 -9.64
N GLU A 17 20.61 19.93 -8.96
CA GLU A 17 21.14 20.18 -7.63
C GLU A 17 19.99 20.05 -6.64
N MET A 18 20.01 19.02 -5.77
CA MET A 18 19.11 19.00 -4.63
C MET A 18 19.87 18.74 -3.32
N PRO A 19 19.41 19.36 -2.21
CA PRO A 19 19.97 19.11 -0.90
C PRO A 19 19.63 17.70 -0.42
N LEU A 20 20.60 17.04 0.24
CA LEU A 20 20.48 15.68 0.77
C LEU A 20 19.28 15.50 1.71
N GLY A 21 18.88 16.56 2.42
CA GLY A 21 17.68 16.57 3.25
C GLY A 21 16.38 16.33 2.48
N ILE A 22 16.23 16.86 1.26
CA ILE A 22 15.02 16.67 0.44
C ILE A 22 14.96 15.25 -0.09
N LEU A 23 16.10 14.71 -0.54
CA LEU A 23 16.16 13.33 -1.03
C LEU A 23 15.74 12.33 0.06
N LEU A 24 16.22 12.57 1.29
CA LEU A 24 15.91 11.74 2.45
C LEU A 24 14.45 11.89 2.89
N LEU A 25 13.87 13.09 2.74
CA LEU A 25 12.47 13.36 3.02
C LEU A 25 11.54 12.63 2.04
N ILE A 26 11.87 12.65 0.74
CA ILE A 26 11.11 11.90 -0.28
C ILE A 26 11.19 10.40 -0.02
N LEU A 27 12.39 9.89 0.28
CA LEU A 27 12.58 8.47 0.62
C LEU A 27 11.75 8.06 1.85
N LEU A 28 11.76 8.89 2.89
CA LEU A 28 11.01 8.66 4.11
C LEU A 28 9.50 8.62 3.84
N ILE A 29 8.98 9.59 3.08
CA ILE A 29 7.56 9.64 2.71
C ILE A 29 7.18 8.43 1.86
N ALA A 30 8.02 8.03 0.90
CA ALA A 30 7.79 6.85 0.09
C ALA A 30 7.67 5.57 0.95
N LEU A 31 8.56 5.41 1.94
CA LEU A 31 8.48 4.30 2.90
C LEU A 31 7.20 4.34 3.74
N ILE A 32 6.83 5.52 4.25
CA ILE A 32 5.59 5.70 5.04
C ILE A 32 4.36 5.32 4.20
N LEU A 33 4.28 5.81 2.95
CA LEU A 33 3.19 5.50 2.04
C LEU A 33 3.14 4.02 1.66
N MET A 34 4.28 3.36 1.49
CA MET A 34 4.34 1.93 1.20
C MET A 34 3.78 1.10 2.37
N VAL A 35 4.17 1.42 3.61
CA VAL A 35 3.67 0.73 4.81
C VAL A 35 2.18 0.99 5.02
N LEU A 36 1.75 2.25 4.89
CA LEU A 36 0.34 2.63 4.97
C LEU A 36 -0.51 1.95 3.90
N GLY A 37 -0.02 1.91 2.67
CA GLY A 37 -0.69 1.25 1.54
C GLY A 37 -0.82 -0.26 1.76
N ALA A 38 0.24 -0.92 2.27
CA ALA A 38 0.18 -2.33 2.60
C ALA A 38 -0.80 -2.63 3.74
N PHE A 39 -0.82 -1.81 4.79
CA PHE A 39 -1.74 -1.95 5.92
C PHE A 39 -3.21 -1.76 5.49
N MET A 40 -3.49 -0.69 4.74
CA MET A 40 -4.83 -0.47 4.20
C MET A 40 -5.24 -1.57 3.22
N GLY A 41 -4.32 -2.02 2.35
CA GLY A 41 -4.57 -3.12 1.42
C GLY A 41 -4.92 -4.43 2.13
N TYR A 42 -4.21 -4.77 3.21
CA TYR A 42 -4.52 -5.93 4.04
C TYR A 42 -5.95 -5.83 4.63
N TYR A 43 -6.28 -4.67 5.22
CA TYR A 43 -7.58 -4.44 5.83
C TYR A 43 -8.75 -4.47 4.82
N PHE A 44 -8.54 -3.93 3.60
CA PHE A 44 -9.52 -4.03 2.52
C PHE A 44 -9.68 -5.47 2.02
N GLY A 45 -8.58 -6.24 1.93
CA GLY A 45 -8.60 -7.65 1.56
C GLY A 45 -9.44 -8.50 2.53
N GLU A 46 -9.22 -8.36 3.84
CA GLU A 46 -9.97 -9.10 4.85
C GLU A 46 -11.49 -8.86 4.73
N ARG A 47 -11.91 -7.62 4.51
CA ARG A 47 -13.33 -7.27 4.37
C ARG A 47 -13.96 -7.81 3.08
N GLN A 48 -13.20 -7.89 1.99
CA GLN A 48 -13.69 -8.46 0.73
C GLN A 48 -13.86 -9.99 0.84
N PHE A 49 -12.92 -10.69 1.47
CA PHE A 49 -13.02 -12.14 1.67
C PHE A 49 -14.11 -12.53 2.68
N GLN A 50 -14.38 -11.69 3.68
CA GLN A 50 -15.48 -11.91 4.63
C GLN A 50 -16.87 -11.74 3.99
N SER A 51 -16.99 -10.91 2.94
CA SER A 51 -18.24 -10.70 2.20
C SER A 51 -18.59 -11.86 1.26
N THR A 52 -17.65 -12.76 0.98
CA THR A 52 -17.94 -14.00 0.24
C THR A 52 -18.37 -15.05 1.25
N GLY A 53 -19.46 -14.78 1.97
CA GLY A 53 -20.18 -15.79 2.71
C GLY A 53 -20.53 -16.88 1.71
N TRP A 54 -19.92 -18.05 1.88
CA TRP A 54 -20.35 -19.25 1.19
C TRP A 54 -21.87 -19.28 1.29
N ILE A 55 -22.56 -19.33 0.15
CA ILE A 55 -23.97 -19.70 0.16
C ILE A 55 -23.98 -21.06 0.84
N ASP A 56 -24.38 -21.05 2.11
CA ASP A 56 -24.36 -22.22 2.96
C ASP A 56 -25.37 -23.17 2.33
N LEU A 57 -24.87 -24.20 1.63
CA LEU A 57 -25.68 -25.21 0.95
C LEU A 57 -26.63 -25.94 1.92
N THR A 58 -26.42 -25.76 3.22
CA THR A 58 -27.29 -26.16 4.33
C THR A 58 -28.64 -25.43 4.34
N GLU A 59 -28.74 -24.18 3.90
CA GLU A 59 -30.04 -23.50 3.72
C GLU A 59 -30.85 -24.14 2.59
N TRP A 60 -30.21 -24.44 1.46
CA TRP A 60 -30.87 -25.03 0.29
C TRP A 60 -31.31 -26.48 0.55
N VAL A 61 -30.52 -27.26 1.29
CA VAL A 61 -30.91 -28.60 1.73
C VAL A 61 -32.11 -28.55 2.68
N SER A 62 -32.18 -27.55 3.57
CA SER A 62 -33.31 -27.41 4.50
C SER A 62 -34.61 -27.09 3.77
N ILE A 63 -34.57 -26.25 2.74
CA ILE A 63 -35.75 -25.93 1.91
C ILE A 63 -36.20 -27.16 1.10
N ALA A 64 -35.26 -27.94 0.56
CA ALA A 64 -35.56 -29.14 -0.22
C ALA A 64 -36.08 -30.34 0.62
N VAL A 65 -35.76 -30.39 1.91
CA VAL A 65 -36.24 -31.45 2.83
C VAL A 65 -37.64 -31.14 3.38
N ILE A 66 -38.06 -29.87 3.37
CA ILE A 66 -39.36 -29.43 3.92
C ILE A 66 -40.43 -29.28 2.81
N SER A 67 -40.08 -29.39 1.51
CA SER A 67 -41.03 -29.44 0.38
C SER A 67 -41.54 -30.84 0.08
#